data_AF-A0A829HEU9-F1
#
_entry.id   AF-A0A829HEU9-F1
#
_cell.length_a   1.000
_cell.length_b   1.000
_cell.length_c   1.000
_cell.angle_alpha   90.00
_cell.angle_beta   90.00
_cell.angle_gamma   90.00
#
_symmetry.space_group_name_H-M   'P 1'
#
loop_
_entity.id
_entity.type
_entity.pdbx_description
1 polymer ?
#
loop_
_entity_poly.entity_id
_entity_poly.type
_entity_poly.pdbx_seq_one_letter_code
_entity_poly.pdbx_strand_id
1 'polypeptide(L)'
;MIDWVTGKFWITHNPEVLRSGQSIRTKIIDGVETIEYDIANRLSVKGSHDASITIRSHTDGMVEISGNPAKFLQGHNVFGTNDLKYLVAKMIDKLCMIDELELKPTDVEYENIQQGIYHLSRVDVNE
;
A
#
# COMPACT_ATOMS: atom_id res chain seq x y z
N MET A 1 -13.52 5.34 14.10
CA MET A 1 -12.88 5.98 12.91
C MET A 1 -11.73 5.11 12.45
N ILE A 2 -11.64 4.83 11.14
CA ILE A 2 -10.53 4.06 10.59
C ILE A 2 -9.25 4.90 10.62
N ASP A 3 -8.24 4.40 11.32
CA ASP A 3 -6.96 5.09 11.53
C ASP A 3 -5.83 4.48 10.72
N TRP A 4 -5.85 3.17 10.48
CA TRP A 4 -4.78 2.51 9.73
C TRP A 4 -5.31 1.39 8.86
N VAL A 5 -4.74 1.26 7.66
CA VAL A 5 -4.99 0.15 6.75
C VAL A 5 -3.67 -0.40 6.24
N THR A 6 -3.52 -1.72 6.24
CA THR A 6 -2.50 -2.42 5.47
C THR A 6 -3.18 -3.46 4.59
N GLY A 7 -2.94 -3.41 3.29
CA GLY A 7 -3.56 -4.32 2.34
C GLY A 7 -2.72 -4.58 1.10
N LYS A 8 -3.11 -5.62 0.35
CA LYS A 8 -2.55 -6.01 -0.93
C LYS A 8 -3.61 -5.85 -2.01
N PHE A 9 -3.23 -5.18 -3.08
CA PHE A 9 -4.13 -4.74 -4.14
C PHE A 9 -3.60 -5.22 -5.49
N TRP A 10 -4.46 -5.83 -6.29
CA TRP A 10 -4.15 -6.16 -7.68
C TRP A 10 -4.12 -4.85 -8.48
N ILE A 11 -2.93 -4.40 -8.82
CA ILE A 11 -2.70 -3.16 -9.56
C ILE A 11 -1.54 -3.43 -10.50
N THR A 12 -1.80 -3.35 -11.80
CA THR A 12 -0.73 -3.35 -12.80
C THR A 12 0.19 -2.14 -12.56
N HIS A 13 1.48 -2.40 -12.40
CA HIS A 13 2.48 -1.39 -12.03
C HIS A 13 3.87 -1.78 -12.55
N ASN A 14 4.84 -0.87 -12.46
CA ASN A 14 6.25 -1.16 -12.69
C ASN A 14 6.94 -1.53 -11.35
N PRO A 15 7.36 -2.79 -11.13
CA PRO A 15 7.94 -3.21 -9.85
C PRO A 15 9.22 -2.46 -9.49
N GLU A 16 10.02 -2.05 -10.48
CA GLU A 16 11.29 -1.34 -10.25
C GLU A 16 11.07 0.07 -9.69
N VAL A 17 10.01 0.74 -10.15
CA VAL A 17 9.61 2.06 -9.64
C VAL A 17 9.18 1.98 -8.19
N LEU A 18 8.53 0.89 -7.78
CA LEU A 18 8.01 0.71 -6.43
C LEU A 18 9.02 0.11 -5.43
N ARG A 19 10.31 0.06 -5.77
CA ARG A 19 11.38 -0.45 -4.90
C ARG A 19 12.24 0.70 -4.37
N SER A 20 12.24 0.89 -3.04
CA SER A 20 13.19 1.80 -2.36
C SER A 20 14.48 1.06 -1.90
N GLY A 21 14.92 0.08 -2.70
CA GLY A 21 15.94 -0.89 -2.31
C GLY A 21 15.33 -2.20 -1.76
N GLN A 22 16.18 -3.01 -1.14
CA GLN A 22 15.89 -4.40 -0.77
C GLN A 22 16.45 -4.72 0.61
N SER A 23 15.71 -5.49 1.40
CA SER A 23 16.16 -6.04 2.68
C SER A 23 16.25 -7.55 2.57
N ILE A 24 17.47 -8.08 2.68
CA ILE A 24 17.74 -9.52 2.66
C ILE A 24 18.18 -9.93 4.06
N ARG A 25 17.57 -10.97 4.60
CA ARG A 25 18.02 -11.62 5.82
C ARG A 25 18.48 -13.02 5.49
N THR A 26 19.70 -13.32 5.89
CA THR A 26 20.31 -14.64 5.75
C THR A 26 20.54 -15.28 7.11
N LYS A 27 20.64 -16.60 7.10
CA LYS A 27 21.00 -17.41 8.26
C LYS A 27 21.90 -18.54 7.79
N ILE A 28 22.90 -18.86 8.60
CA ILE A 28 23.75 -20.02 8.35
C ILE A 28 23.06 -21.26 8.92
N ILE A 29 22.82 -22.26 8.06
CA ILE A 29 22.30 -23.57 8.41
C ILE A 29 23.32 -24.60 7.90
N ASP A 30 23.87 -25.42 8.79
CA ASP A 30 24.88 -26.44 8.47
C ASP A 30 26.11 -25.90 7.72
N GLY A 31 26.54 -24.67 8.05
CA GLY A 31 27.68 -24.00 7.41
C GLY A 31 27.36 -23.40 6.03
N VAL A 32 26.11 -23.49 5.56
CA VAL A 32 25.65 -22.91 4.31
C VAL A 32 24.79 -21.67 4.59
N GLU A 33 25.13 -20.55 3.97
CA GLU A 33 24.29 -19.35 4.03
C GLU A 33 22.99 -19.58 3.27
N THR A 34 21.86 -19.43 3.95
CA THR A 34 20.52 -19.61 3.41
C THR A 34 19.74 -18.30 3.57
N ILE A 35 18.97 -17.92 2.54
CA ILE A 35 18.09 -16.74 2.60
C ILE A 35 16.84 -17.09 3.42
N GLU A 36 16.60 -16.38 4.53
CA GLU A 36 15.36 -16.49 5.30
C GLU A 36 14.24 -15.62 4.67
N TYR A 37 14.58 -14.40 4.25
CA TYR A 37 13.69 -13.58 3.44
C TYR A 37 14.45 -12.60 2.55
N ASP A 38 13.77 -12.24 1.47
CA ASP A 38 14.16 -11.18 0.55
C ASP A 38 12.90 -10.32 0.29
N ILE A 39 12.98 -9.02 0.59
CA ILE A 39 11.82 -8.14 0.50
C ILE A 39 12.16 -6.75 -0.01
N ALA A 40 11.29 -6.23 -0.89
CA ALA A 40 11.36 -4.85 -1.34
C ALA A 40 11.09 -3.88 -0.16
N ASN A 41 11.94 -2.87 -0.04
CA ASN A 41 11.75 -1.78 0.90
C ASN A 41 10.59 -0.90 0.44
N ARG A 42 9.78 -0.45 1.40
CA ARG A 42 8.64 0.42 1.12
C ARG A 42 9.09 1.83 0.74
N LEU A 43 8.51 2.38 -0.30
CA LEU A 43 8.54 3.81 -0.60
C LEU A 43 7.56 4.55 0.29
N SER A 44 7.95 5.74 0.74
CA SER A 44 7.09 6.65 1.49
C SER A 44 6.50 7.70 0.55
N VAL A 45 5.18 7.70 0.41
CA VAL A 45 4.41 8.68 -0.36
C VAL A 45 3.84 9.69 0.61
N LYS A 46 4.33 10.93 0.53
CA LYS A 46 3.85 12.02 1.39
C LYS A 46 2.47 12.46 0.94
N GLY A 47 1.49 12.36 1.84
CA GLY A 47 0.20 13.01 1.72
C GLY A 47 0.24 14.46 2.19
N SER A 48 -0.94 15.08 2.20
CA SER A 48 -1.11 16.43 2.72
C SER A 48 -0.86 16.43 4.24
N HIS A 49 -0.19 17.47 4.77
CA HIS A 49 0.06 17.66 6.22
C HIS A 49 0.86 16.53 6.90
N ASP A 50 1.90 16.02 6.23
CA ASP A 50 2.90 15.08 6.77
C ASP A 50 2.40 13.65 7.07
N ALA A 51 1.17 13.33 6.66
CA ALA A 51 0.66 11.96 6.68
C ALA A 51 1.28 11.14 5.53
N SER A 52 2.12 10.16 5.84
CA SER A 52 2.71 9.28 4.83
C SER A 52 1.94 7.97 4.67
N ILE A 53 1.77 7.56 3.42
CA ILE A 53 1.44 6.18 3.07
C ILE A 53 2.70 5.51 2.59
N THR A 54 2.85 4.23 2.89
CA THR A 54 3.94 3.42 2.38
C THR A 54 3.44 2.45 1.33
N ILE A 55 4.18 2.32 0.23
CA ILE A 55 3.86 1.44 -0.90
C ILE A 55 5.09 0.62 -1.30
N ARG A 56 4.87 -0.62 -1.75
CA ARG A 56 5.90 -1.43 -2.42
C ARG A 56 5.25 -2.40 -3.40
N SER A 57 6.03 -2.84 -4.38
CA SER A 57 5.72 -4.05 -5.12
C SER A 57 5.77 -5.27 -4.18
N HIS A 58 4.72 -6.09 -4.18
CA HIS A 58 4.67 -7.35 -3.44
C HIS A 58 4.96 -8.54 -4.35
N THR A 59 4.36 -8.53 -5.55
CA THR A 59 4.59 -9.44 -6.67
C THR A 59 4.38 -8.67 -7.98
N ASP A 60 4.63 -9.29 -9.14
CA ASP A 60 4.52 -8.66 -10.46
C ASP A 60 3.10 -8.18 -10.85
N GLY A 61 2.09 -8.35 -9.99
CA GLY A 61 0.75 -7.79 -10.18
C GLY A 61 0.08 -7.28 -8.90
N MET A 62 0.76 -7.36 -7.75
CA MET A 62 0.24 -6.85 -6.49
C MET A 62 1.14 -5.78 -5.89
N VAL A 63 0.51 -4.72 -5.42
CA VAL A 63 1.16 -3.74 -4.54
C VAL A 63 0.68 -3.95 -3.11
N GLU A 64 1.59 -3.75 -2.16
CA GLU A 64 1.23 -3.67 -0.76
C GLU A 64 1.28 -2.21 -0.29
N ILE A 65 0.16 -1.74 0.24
CA ILE A 65 -0.01 -0.36 0.70
C ILE A 65 -0.32 -0.38 2.20
N SER A 66 0.32 0.51 2.95
CA SER A 66 0.10 0.67 4.39
C SER A 66 0.15 2.13 4.81
N GLY A 67 -0.88 2.60 5.51
CA GLY A 67 -0.93 3.97 6.03
C GLY A 67 -2.30 4.35 6.59
N ASN A 68 -2.44 5.62 6.96
CA ASN A 68 -3.72 6.20 7.37
C ASN A 68 -4.43 6.83 6.16
N PRO A 69 -5.51 6.22 5.63
CA PRO A 69 -6.20 6.74 4.45
C PRO A 69 -6.88 8.09 4.72
N ALA A 70 -7.49 8.29 5.90
CA ALA A 70 -8.20 9.52 6.23
C ALA A 70 -7.26 10.74 6.25
N LYS A 71 -6.14 10.63 6.96
CA LYS A 71 -5.11 11.69 7.01
C LYS A 71 -4.48 11.93 5.64
N PHE A 72 -4.18 10.88 4.88
CA PHE A 72 -3.62 11.02 3.54
C PHE A 72 -4.57 11.77 2.58
N LEU A 73 -5.87 11.54 2.71
CA LEU A 73 -6.89 12.19 1.87
C LEU A 73 -7.20 13.63 2.31
N GLN A 74 -7.36 13.87 3.62
CA GLN A 74 -7.95 15.11 4.14
C GLN A 74 -6.99 16.01 4.94
N GLY A 75 -5.76 15.56 5.25
CA GLY A 75 -4.76 16.32 6.01
C GLY A 75 -5.01 16.40 7.52
N HIS A 76 -6.27 16.38 7.96
CA HIS A 76 -6.68 16.30 9.37
C HIS A 76 -7.94 15.44 9.51
N ASN A 77 -8.07 14.71 10.63
CA ASN A 77 -9.28 13.94 10.94
C ASN A 77 -10.40 14.87 11.44
N VAL A 78 -10.83 15.84 10.63
CA VAL A 78 -11.88 16.80 11.04
C VAL A 78 -13.25 16.09 11.10
N PHE A 79 -13.50 15.12 10.20
CA PHE A 79 -14.62 14.19 10.25
C PHE A 79 -14.21 12.86 9.61
N GLY A 80 -13.95 11.83 10.42
CA GLY A 80 -13.62 10.51 9.91
C GLY A 80 -14.86 9.69 9.56
N THR A 81 -14.78 8.91 8.49
CA THR A 81 -15.78 7.88 8.17
C THR A 81 -15.29 6.50 8.62
N ASN A 82 -16.23 5.62 8.97
CA ASN A 82 -15.98 4.19 9.16
C ASN A 82 -16.20 3.39 7.87
N ASP A 83 -16.51 4.06 6.75
CA ASP A 83 -16.61 3.41 5.44
C ASP A 83 -15.20 3.10 4.90
N LEU A 84 -14.73 1.90 5.23
CA LEU A 84 -13.43 1.38 4.80
C LEU A 84 -13.30 1.33 3.29
N LYS A 85 -14.36 0.87 2.62
CA LYS A 85 -14.35 0.68 1.17
C LYS A 85 -14.18 2.03 0.48
N TYR A 86 -14.95 3.04 0.91
CA TYR A 86 -14.82 4.41 0.41
C TYR A 86 -13.42 4.99 0.65
N LEU A 87 -12.87 4.83 1.86
CA LEU A 87 -11.54 5.36 2.19
C LEU A 87 -10.44 4.71 1.35
N VAL A 88 -10.48 3.38 1.22
CA VAL A 88 -9.50 2.64 0.41
C VAL A 88 -9.62 3.03 -1.06
N ALA A 89 -10.84 3.07 -1.62
CA ALA A 89 -11.09 3.50 -2.99
C ALA A 89 -10.48 4.88 -3.29
N LYS A 90 -10.78 5.87 -2.44
CA LYS A 90 -10.25 7.24 -2.61
C LYS A 90 -8.74 7.33 -2.43
N MET A 91 -8.19 6.56 -1.50
CA MET A 91 -6.74 6.46 -1.31
C MET A 91 -6.06 5.92 -2.57
N ILE A 92 -6.59 4.84 -3.16
CA ILE A 92 -6.06 4.28 -4.41
C ILE A 92 -6.22 5.26 -5.58
N ASP A 93 -7.38 5.91 -5.72
CA ASP A 93 -7.60 6.95 -6.75
C ASP A 93 -6.47 8.00 -6.68
N LYS A 94 -6.19 8.52 -5.47
CA LYS A 94 -5.17 9.55 -5.26
C LYS A 94 -3.75 9.04 -5.52
N LEU A 95 -3.45 7.77 -5.21
CA LEU A 95 -2.15 7.16 -5.52
C LEU A 95 -1.96 6.96 -7.02
N CYS A 96 -3.01 6.57 -7.77
CA CYS A 96 -2.95 6.42 -9.22
C CYS A 96 -2.79 7.75 -9.97
N MET A 97 -3.10 8.88 -9.32
CA MET A 97 -2.85 10.23 -9.86
C MET A 97 -1.40 10.70 -9.71
N ILE A 98 -0.53 9.92 -9.04
CA ILE A 98 0.89 10.25 -8.87
C ILE A 98 1.66 9.52 -9.97
N ASP A 99 2.01 10.24 -11.03
CA ASP A 99 2.65 9.69 -12.23
C ASP A 99 3.96 8.94 -11.89
N GLU A 100 4.71 9.42 -10.90
CA GLU A 100 5.98 8.83 -10.45
C GLU A 100 5.83 7.44 -9.82
N LEU A 101 4.62 7.03 -9.43
CA LEU A 101 4.37 5.69 -8.90
C LEU A 101 4.08 4.65 -9.99
N GLU A 102 3.82 5.09 -11.22
CA GLU A 102 3.47 4.24 -12.38
C GLU A 102 2.39 3.18 -12.06
N LEU A 103 1.41 3.52 -11.22
CA LEU A 103 0.25 2.68 -10.94
C LEU A 103 -0.75 2.81 -12.09
N LYS A 104 -0.90 1.75 -12.88
CA LYS A 104 -1.74 1.71 -14.09
C LYS A 104 -2.71 0.53 -14.02
N PRO A 105 -3.65 0.51 -13.07
CA PRO A 105 -4.60 -0.59 -12.96
C PRO A 105 -5.39 -0.75 -14.27
N THR A 106 -5.68 -1.99 -14.64
CA THR A 106 -6.68 -2.29 -15.68
C THR A 106 -8.09 -1.92 -15.20
N ASP A 107 -9.06 -1.81 -16.12
CA ASP A 107 -10.45 -1.51 -15.75
C ASP A 107 -11.02 -2.53 -14.74
N VAL A 108 -10.69 -3.81 -14.92
CA VAL A 108 -11.12 -4.90 -14.02
C VAL A 108 -10.46 -4.78 -12.65
N GLU A 109 -9.17 -4.48 -12.60
CA GLU A 109 -8.45 -4.24 -11.34
C GLU A 109 -9.01 -3.03 -10.59
N TYR A 110 -9.26 -1.94 -11.30
CA TYR A 110 -9.87 -0.74 -10.75
C TYR A 110 -11.25 -1.04 -10.18
N GLU A 111 -12.14 -1.68 -10.94
CA GLU A 111 -13.49 -2.03 -10.47
C GLU A 111 -13.44 -2.98 -9.27
N ASN A 112 -12.56 -3.99 -9.28
CA ASN A 112 -12.35 -4.86 -8.12
C ASN A 112 -12.00 -4.05 -6.87
N ILE A 113 -11.09 -3.07 -6.98
CA ILE A 113 -10.72 -2.20 -5.86
C ILE A 113 -11.90 -1.37 -5.38
N GLN A 114 -12.67 -0.76 -6.30
CA GLN A 114 -13.85 0.04 -5.95
C GLN A 114 -14.94 -0.83 -5.28
N GLN A 115 -15.04 -2.11 -5.62
CA GLN A 115 -15.96 -3.07 -5.02
C GLN A 115 -15.48 -3.67 -3.69
N GLY A 116 -14.24 -3.38 -3.25
CA GLY A 116 -13.70 -3.93 -2.02
C GLY A 116 -13.00 -5.29 -2.18
N ILE A 117 -12.70 -5.70 -3.40
CA ILE A 117 -12.10 -7.01 -3.73
C ILE A 117 -10.58 -6.87 -3.66
N TYR A 118 -10.05 -7.00 -2.45
CA TYR A 118 -8.61 -6.97 -2.15
C TYR A 118 -8.33 -7.70 -0.84
N HIS A 119 -7.06 -7.86 -0.48
CA HIS A 119 -6.68 -8.52 0.77
C HIS A 119 -6.27 -7.49 1.82
N LEU A 120 -6.94 -7.50 2.97
CA LEU A 120 -6.57 -6.69 4.12
C LEU A 120 -5.79 -7.53 5.11
N SER A 121 -4.65 -7.01 5.56
CA SER A 121 -3.81 -7.63 6.58
C SER A 121 -3.92 -6.91 7.93
N ARG A 122 -4.33 -5.64 7.93
CA ARG A 122 -4.55 -4.84 9.14
C ARG A 122 -5.60 -3.76 8.86
N VAL A 123 -6.50 -3.57 9.82
CA VAL A 123 -7.38 -2.40 9.91
C VAL A 123 -7.42 -1.98 11.38
N ASP A 124 -6.96 -0.77 11.67
CA ASP A 124 -7.05 -0.20 13.01
C ASP A 124 -8.21 0.80 13.05
N VAL A 125 -9.02 0.68 14.09
CA VAL A 125 -10.17 1.54 14.33
C VAL A 125 -9.99 2.20 15.70
N ASN A 126 -10.03 3.52 15.74
CA ASN A 126 -10.07 4.30 16.98
C ASN A 126 -11.52 4.70 17.25
N GLU A 127 -12.08 4.27 18.38
CA GLU A 127 -13.42 4.62 18.87
C GLU A 127 -13.33 5.40 20.18
#